data_AF-A0A923EE20-F1
#
_entry.id   AF-A0A923EE20-F1
#
_cell.length_a   1.000
_cell.length_b   1.000
_cell.length_c   1.000
_cell.angle_alpha   90.00
_cell.angle_beta   90.00
_cell.angle_gamma   90.00
#
_symmetry.space_group_name_H-M   'P 1'
#
loop_
_entity.id
_entity.type
_entity.pdbx_description
1 polymer ?
#
loop_
_entity_poly.entity_id
_entity_poly.type
_entity_poly.pdbx_seq_one_letter_code
_entity_poly.pdbx_strand_id
1 'polypeptide(L)'
;MKLDEAKKLIDDLAGKKFGHILKEEQMRDIIKNKGKSGQLLEITIGLNLSNTNLDFEDGELKTNKCDTTGKPLETMFITQISTMIDELLNSNDFYQSKLYKKMNNLLYVPISKVGDPCDWMFLPCVHVNLDEPKFHDLKLQLEKDYYSICTQLNEHIETSSDGFIHTSNGKYIQIRSKDSKPYHPIHSDIYNKEISNKNHAFYFKKEFMKYIVNIK
;
A
#
# COMPACT_ATOMS: atom_id res chain seq x y z
N MET A 1 0.13 15.59 -12.47
CA MET A 1 -1.05 14.82 -12.95
C MET A 1 -1.96 14.59 -11.77
N LYS A 2 -3.26 14.82 -11.95
CA LYS A 2 -4.29 14.51 -10.94
C LYS A 2 -4.77 13.07 -11.05
N LEU A 3 -5.29 12.53 -9.96
CA LEU A 3 -5.76 11.15 -9.89
C LEU A 3 -6.85 10.84 -10.94
N ASP A 4 -7.81 11.73 -11.14
CA ASP A 4 -8.90 11.54 -12.12
C ASP A 4 -8.40 11.50 -13.58
N GLU A 5 -7.30 12.19 -13.89
CA GLU A 5 -6.65 12.15 -15.20
C GLU A 5 -5.97 10.79 -15.38
N ALA A 6 -5.21 10.36 -14.38
CA ALA A 6 -4.56 9.05 -14.36
C ALA A 6 -5.59 7.92 -14.48
N LYS A 7 -6.73 8.02 -13.79
CA LYS A 7 -7.81 7.04 -13.84
C LYS A 7 -8.26 6.75 -15.28
N LYS A 8 -8.50 7.79 -16.07
CA LYS A 8 -8.91 7.65 -17.49
C LYS A 8 -7.86 6.89 -18.30
N LEU A 9 -6.59 7.27 -18.15
CA LEU A 9 -5.47 6.61 -18.84
C LEU A 9 -5.34 5.14 -18.43
N ILE A 10 -5.51 4.82 -17.14
CA ILE A 10 -5.41 3.45 -16.63
C ILE A 10 -6.59 2.60 -17.10
N ASP A 11 -7.81 3.14 -17.10
CA ASP A 11 -8.99 2.43 -17.60
C ASP A 11 -8.85 2.07 -19.08
N ASP A 12 -8.22 2.93 -19.89
CA ASP A 12 -7.91 2.64 -21.29
C ASP A 12 -6.89 1.50 -21.47
N LEU A 13 -6.08 1.18 -20.44
CA LEU A 13 -5.15 0.05 -20.44
C LEU A 13 -5.79 -1.24 -19.92
N ALA A 14 -6.92 -1.16 -19.23
CA ALA A 14 -7.54 -2.30 -18.57
C ALA A 14 -7.87 -3.43 -19.56
N GLY A 15 -7.55 -4.66 -19.17
CA GLY A 15 -7.78 -5.86 -19.97
C GLY A 15 -6.81 -6.05 -21.15
N LYS A 16 -5.93 -5.08 -21.45
CA LYS A 16 -4.88 -5.25 -22.45
C LYS A 16 -3.73 -6.06 -21.85
N LYS A 17 -3.32 -7.09 -22.58
CA LYS A 17 -2.14 -7.90 -22.26
C LYS A 17 -0.88 -7.04 -22.32
N PHE A 18 0.03 -7.22 -21.37
CA PHE A 18 1.30 -6.49 -21.29
C PHE A 18 2.10 -6.62 -22.58
N GLY A 19 2.11 -7.79 -23.23
CA GLY A 19 2.80 -7.99 -24.51
C GLY A 19 2.26 -7.14 -25.67
N HIS A 20 1.08 -6.53 -25.54
CA HIS A 20 0.52 -5.63 -26.55
C HIS A 20 0.77 -4.14 -26.24
N ILE A 21 1.10 -3.80 -25.00
CA ILE A 21 1.19 -2.40 -24.53
C ILE A 21 2.58 -2.03 -23.98
N LEU A 22 3.42 -3.02 -23.67
CA LEU A 22 4.78 -2.84 -23.19
C LEU A 22 5.75 -3.51 -24.15
N LYS A 23 6.95 -2.94 -24.27
CA LYS A 23 8.05 -3.54 -25.02
C LYS A 23 8.75 -4.61 -24.18
N GLU A 24 9.28 -5.63 -24.83
CA GLU A 24 9.95 -6.76 -24.15
C GLU A 24 11.10 -6.30 -23.24
N GLU A 25 11.88 -5.30 -23.66
CA GLU A 25 12.98 -4.76 -22.87
C GLU A 25 12.49 -4.09 -21.56
N GLN A 26 11.29 -3.53 -21.56
CA GLN A 26 10.71 -2.91 -20.37
C GLN A 26 10.29 -3.98 -19.34
N MET A 27 9.90 -5.16 -19.81
CA MET A 27 9.48 -6.31 -18.99
C MET A 27 10.65 -7.15 -18.48
N ARG A 28 11.90 -6.79 -18.79
CA ARG A 28 13.08 -7.47 -18.26
C ARG A 28 13.05 -7.51 -16.72
N ASP A 29 13.29 -8.69 -16.17
CA ASP A 29 13.29 -8.97 -14.73
C ASP A 29 11.98 -8.64 -13.99
N ILE A 30 10.85 -8.45 -14.68
CA ILE A 30 9.55 -8.10 -14.08
C ILE A 30 9.03 -9.13 -13.06
N ILE A 31 9.49 -10.39 -13.17
CA ILE A 31 9.21 -11.46 -12.19
C ILE A 31 10.08 -11.31 -10.94
N LYS A 32 11.37 -10.99 -11.10
CA LYS A 32 12.33 -10.86 -9.98
C LYS A 32 12.08 -9.56 -9.20
N ASN A 33 11.91 -8.46 -9.91
CA ASN A 33 11.57 -7.17 -9.32
C ASN A 33 10.05 -7.06 -9.12
N LYS A 34 9.59 -7.41 -7.91
CA LYS A 34 8.17 -7.41 -7.54
C LYS A 34 7.48 -6.04 -7.76
N GLY A 35 8.22 -4.93 -7.66
CA GLY A 35 7.70 -3.58 -7.86
C GLY A 35 7.66 -3.12 -9.32
N LYS A 36 8.31 -3.85 -10.23
CA LYS A 36 8.49 -3.43 -11.64
C LYS A 36 7.17 -3.20 -12.37
N SER A 37 6.15 -4.03 -12.11
CA SER A 37 4.84 -3.87 -12.76
C SER A 37 4.14 -2.56 -12.38
N GLY A 38 4.30 -2.09 -11.13
CA GLY A 38 3.76 -0.80 -10.70
C GLY A 38 4.52 0.36 -11.37
N GLN A 39 5.84 0.28 -11.38
CA GLN A 39 6.71 1.27 -12.06
C GLN A 39 6.40 1.36 -13.57
N LEU A 40 6.11 0.23 -14.21
CA LEU A 40 5.74 0.21 -15.63
C LEU A 40 4.37 0.86 -15.87
N LEU A 41 3.41 0.70 -14.95
CA LEU A 41 2.15 1.43 -15.02
C LEU A 41 2.39 2.93 -14.95
N GLU A 42 3.13 3.40 -13.94
CA GLU A 42 3.50 4.81 -13.75
C GLU A 42 4.10 5.41 -15.04
N ILE A 43 5.12 4.75 -15.60
CA ILE A 43 5.78 5.21 -16.84
C ILE A 43 4.80 5.22 -18.02
N THR A 44 3.93 4.22 -18.14
CA THR A 44 3.01 4.09 -19.27
C THR A 44 1.97 5.20 -19.28
N ILE A 45 1.56 5.69 -18.10
CA ILE A 45 0.64 6.82 -17.97
C ILE A 45 1.36 8.18 -17.92
N GLY A 46 2.69 8.21 -18.08
CA GLY A 46 3.49 9.44 -18.14
C GLY A 46 3.91 10.01 -16.78
N LEU A 47 3.86 9.23 -15.71
CA LEU A 47 4.46 9.61 -14.43
C LEU A 47 5.97 9.36 -14.44
N ASN A 48 6.69 10.18 -13.67
CA ASN A 48 8.10 9.96 -13.36
C ASN A 48 8.21 9.09 -12.10
N LEU A 49 9.10 8.10 -12.14
CA LEU A 49 9.44 7.35 -10.93
C LEU A 49 10.09 8.30 -9.93
N SER A 50 9.52 8.42 -8.74
CA SER A 50 10.01 9.33 -7.71
C SER A 50 9.81 8.76 -6.31
N ASN A 51 10.37 9.46 -5.31
CA ASN A 51 10.21 9.16 -3.89
C ASN A 51 9.31 10.20 -3.20
N THR A 52 8.44 10.89 -3.94
CA THR A 52 7.52 11.88 -3.38
C THR A 52 6.53 11.22 -2.42
N ASN A 53 5.94 12.04 -1.55
CA ASN A 53 4.95 11.55 -0.60
C ASN A 53 3.63 11.12 -1.26
N LEU A 54 3.32 11.54 -2.48
CA LEU A 54 2.16 11.09 -3.24
C LEU A 54 2.57 10.84 -4.69
N ASP A 55 1.94 9.87 -5.35
CA ASP A 55 2.17 9.57 -6.77
C ASP A 55 1.47 10.58 -7.69
N PHE A 56 0.33 11.13 -7.24
CA PHE A 56 -0.42 12.19 -7.92
C PHE A 56 -0.38 13.49 -7.10
N GLU A 57 -0.83 14.58 -7.71
CA GLU A 57 -0.96 15.87 -7.01
C GLU A 57 -1.92 15.81 -5.82
N ASP A 58 -2.95 14.96 -5.91
CA ASP A 58 -4.07 14.90 -4.98
C ASP A 58 -4.36 13.48 -4.45
N GLY A 59 -3.49 12.49 -4.72
CA GLY A 59 -3.71 11.13 -4.26
C GLY A 59 -2.57 10.16 -4.53
N GLU A 60 -2.78 8.90 -4.18
CA GLU A 60 -1.79 7.82 -4.26
C GLU A 60 -2.20 6.76 -5.31
N LEU A 61 -1.22 6.15 -5.97
CA LEU A 61 -1.40 5.00 -6.84
C LEU A 61 -0.96 3.73 -6.11
N LYS A 62 -1.83 2.74 -6.00
CA LYS A 62 -1.43 1.42 -5.48
C LYS A 62 -1.82 0.30 -6.41
N THR A 63 -0.87 -0.62 -6.61
CA THR A 63 -1.08 -1.83 -7.39
C THR A 63 -1.00 -3.08 -6.50
N ASN A 64 -1.74 -4.13 -6.88
CA ASN A 64 -1.72 -5.41 -6.17
C ASN A 64 -1.80 -6.58 -7.14
N LYS A 65 -1.05 -7.65 -6.87
CA LYS A 65 -1.21 -8.90 -7.60
C LYS A 65 -2.57 -9.55 -7.31
N CYS A 66 -3.33 -9.84 -8.36
CA CYS A 66 -4.56 -10.61 -8.31
C CYS A 66 -4.54 -11.78 -9.31
N ASP A 67 -5.56 -12.63 -9.25
CA ASP A 67 -5.86 -13.58 -10.31
C ASP A 67 -6.67 -12.91 -11.45
N THR A 68 -7.05 -13.70 -12.46
CA THR A 68 -7.81 -13.23 -13.63
C THR A 68 -9.21 -12.69 -13.30
N THR A 69 -9.73 -12.99 -12.11
CA THR A 69 -11.05 -12.50 -11.63
C THR A 69 -10.93 -11.21 -10.82
N GLY A 70 -9.70 -10.72 -10.59
CA GLY A 70 -9.46 -9.57 -9.72
C GLY A 70 -9.35 -9.91 -8.23
N LYS A 71 -9.37 -11.20 -7.87
CA LYS A 71 -9.23 -11.61 -6.47
C LYS A 71 -7.78 -11.39 -5.99
N PRO A 72 -7.55 -10.62 -4.91
CA PRO A 72 -6.21 -10.29 -4.45
C PRO A 72 -5.45 -11.52 -3.93
N LEU A 73 -4.21 -11.69 -4.40
CA LEU A 73 -3.34 -12.81 -4.04
C LEU A 73 -2.32 -12.46 -2.96
N GLU A 74 -2.11 -11.17 -2.68
CA GLU A 74 -1.19 -10.67 -1.66
C GLU A 74 -1.76 -9.44 -0.93
N THR A 75 -1.15 -9.08 0.20
CA THR A 75 -1.39 -7.79 0.86
C THR A 75 -0.75 -6.66 0.06
N MET A 76 -1.32 -5.46 0.10
CA MET A 76 -0.84 -4.31 -0.67
C MET A 76 -0.03 -3.36 0.22
N PHE A 77 1.19 -3.02 -0.18
CA PHE A 77 2.05 -2.12 0.57
C PHE A 77 1.48 -0.69 0.61
N ILE A 78 1.56 -0.02 1.76
CA ILE A 78 1.15 1.38 1.92
C ILE A 78 2.38 2.27 2.05
N THR A 79 3.09 2.16 3.16
CA THR A 79 4.25 2.98 3.51
C THR A 79 5.08 2.31 4.60
N GLN A 80 6.39 2.58 4.64
CA GLN A 80 7.26 2.15 5.75
C GLN A 80 7.00 2.98 7.00
N ILE A 81 7.23 2.40 8.18
CA ILE A 81 6.90 3.07 9.44
C ILE A 81 8.10 3.76 10.10
N SER A 82 9.33 3.53 9.63
CA SER A 82 10.54 4.02 10.31
C SER A 82 10.57 5.53 10.51
N THR A 83 10.00 6.31 9.58
CA THR A 83 9.94 7.78 9.66
C THR A 83 8.69 8.31 10.38
N MET A 84 7.84 7.43 10.90
CA MET A 84 6.59 7.77 11.59
C MET A 84 6.35 6.93 12.84
N ILE A 85 7.37 6.23 13.34
CA ILE A 85 7.18 5.32 14.45
C ILE A 85 6.70 6.05 15.70
N ASP A 86 7.30 7.19 16.03
CA ASP A 86 6.91 7.97 17.21
C ASP A 86 5.54 8.65 17.03
N GLU A 87 5.09 8.88 15.80
CA GLU A 87 3.71 9.30 15.52
C GLU A 87 2.71 8.20 15.89
N LEU A 88 3.05 6.93 15.63
CA LEU A 88 2.22 5.78 16.00
C LEU A 88 2.25 5.50 17.50
N LEU A 89 3.43 5.57 18.12
CA LEU A 89 3.58 5.29 19.55
C LEU A 89 2.87 6.33 20.42
N ASN A 90 2.87 7.61 20.00
CA ASN A 90 2.06 8.66 20.62
C ASN A 90 0.56 8.57 20.31
N SER A 91 0.13 7.64 19.45
CA SER A 91 -1.27 7.53 19.00
C SER A 91 -1.81 8.87 18.46
N ASN A 92 -1.03 9.55 17.62
CA ASN A 92 -1.42 10.83 17.03
C ASN A 92 -2.76 10.71 16.28
N ASP A 93 -3.44 11.84 16.09
CA ASP A 93 -4.73 11.89 15.39
C ASP A 93 -4.63 11.22 14.00
N PHE A 94 -5.47 10.18 13.81
CA PHE A 94 -5.58 9.44 12.56
C PHE A 94 -5.72 10.36 11.35
N TYR A 95 -6.57 11.38 11.40
CA TYR A 95 -6.85 12.25 10.26
C TYR A 95 -5.69 13.19 9.91
N GLN A 96 -4.75 13.40 10.83
CA GLN A 96 -3.53 14.18 10.60
C GLN A 96 -2.31 13.31 10.27
N SER A 97 -2.44 11.99 10.45
CA SER A 97 -1.36 11.03 10.29
C SER A 97 -0.81 10.98 8.85
N LYS A 98 0.47 10.62 8.73
CA LYS A 98 1.09 10.33 7.43
C LYS A 98 0.41 9.15 6.74
N LEU A 99 -0.10 8.20 7.51
CA LEU A 99 -0.83 7.05 7.01
C LEU A 99 -2.14 7.49 6.32
N TYR A 100 -2.95 8.34 6.97
CA TYR A 100 -4.22 8.81 6.42
C TYR A 100 -4.01 9.57 5.10
N LYS A 101 -3.00 10.44 5.04
CA LYS A 101 -2.62 11.16 3.80
C LYS A 101 -2.31 10.23 2.62
N LYS A 102 -1.82 9.02 2.88
CA LYS A 102 -1.54 8.00 1.85
C LYS A 102 -2.77 7.21 1.40
N MET A 103 -3.87 7.23 2.15
CA MET A 103 -5.06 6.40 1.91
C MET A 103 -6.35 7.19 1.65
N ASN A 104 -6.37 8.49 1.96
CA ASN A 104 -7.60 9.30 1.86
C ASN A 104 -8.11 9.42 0.42
N ASN A 105 -7.20 9.55 -0.55
CA ASN A 105 -7.52 9.57 -1.96
C ASN A 105 -6.57 8.63 -2.71
N LEU A 106 -7.08 7.46 -3.08
CA LEU A 106 -6.31 6.32 -3.55
C LEU A 106 -6.89 5.79 -4.86
N LEU A 107 -6.02 5.56 -5.84
CA LEU A 107 -6.35 4.80 -7.03
C LEU A 107 -5.76 3.39 -6.93
N TYR A 108 -6.65 2.42 -6.72
CA TYR A 108 -6.30 1.01 -6.65
C TYR A 108 -6.36 0.35 -8.02
N VAL A 109 -5.27 -0.26 -8.47
CA VAL A 109 -5.17 -0.95 -9.77
C VAL A 109 -4.76 -2.42 -9.57
N PRO A 110 -5.69 -3.37 -9.69
CA PRO A 110 -5.34 -4.78 -9.67
C PRO A 110 -4.52 -5.17 -10.91
N ILE A 111 -3.54 -6.04 -10.72
CA ILE A 111 -2.72 -6.60 -11.81
C ILE A 111 -2.88 -8.11 -11.81
N SER A 112 -3.53 -8.65 -12.84
CA SER A 112 -3.62 -10.09 -13.05
C SER A 112 -2.26 -10.61 -13.47
N LYS A 113 -1.57 -11.31 -12.57
CA LYS A 113 -0.25 -11.93 -12.83
C LYS A 113 -0.37 -13.45 -12.86
N VAL A 114 -1.09 -13.95 -13.86
CA VAL A 114 -1.30 -15.38 -14.11
C VAL A 114 -0.61 -15.75 -15.42
N GLY A 115 0.22 -16.81 -15.39
CA GLY A 115 0.95 -17.26 -16.57
C GLY A 115 2.16 -16.37 -16.92
N ASP A 116 2.45 -16.32 -18.22
CA ASP A 116 3.57 -15.58 -18.78
C ASP A 116 3.42 -14.06 -18.57
N PRO A 117 4.50 -13.29 -18.29
CA PRO A 117 4.43 -11.84 -18.15
C PRO A 117 3.76 -11.10 -19.31
N CYS A 118 3.86 -11.60 -20.54
CA CYS A 118 3.18 -11.02 -21.69
C CYS A 118 1.66 -11.16 -21.62
N ASP A 119 1.14 -12.16 -20.90
CA ASP A 119 -0.29 -12.39 -20.67
C ASP A 119 -0.84 -11.63 -19.45
N TRP A 120 0.03 -11.00 -18.66
CA TRP A 120 -0.42 -10.18 -17.53
C TRP A 120 -1.19 -8.97 -18.02
N MET A 121 -2.09 -8.45 -17.18
CA MET A 121 -2.92 -7.29 -17.53
C MET A 121 -3.25 -6.46 -16.31
N PHE A 122 -3.40 -5.16 -16.53
CA PHE A 122 -4.10 -4.29 -15.59
C PHE A 122 -5.59 -4.60 -15.64
N LEU A 123 -6.26 -4.61 -14.49
CA LEU A 123 -7.72 -4.70 -14.40
C LEU A 123 -8.31 -3.31 -14.15
N PRO A 124 -9.64 -3.12 -14.35
CA PRO A 124 -10.30 -1.85 -14.07
C PRO A 124 -9.96 -1.32 -12.68
N CYS A 125 -9.62 -0.04 -12.62
CA CYS A 125 -9.17 0.58 -11.39
C CYS A 125 -10.35 0.99 -10.48
N VAL A 126 -10.12 1.01 -9.18
CA VAL A 126 -11.08 1.46 -8.17
C VAL A 126 -10.55 2.74 -7.55
N HIS A 127 -11.31 3.81 -7.68
CA HIS A 127 -11.04 5.06 -7.00
C HIS A 127 -11.68 5.04 -5.61
N VAL A 128 -10.84 5.15 -4.58
CA VAL A 128 -11.22 5.19 -3.17
C VAL A 128 -10.93 6.58 -2.64
N ASN A 129 -12.00 7.34 -2.39
CA ASN A 129 -11.93 8.65 -1.75
C ASN A 129 -12.68 8.59 -0.42
N LEU A 130 -11.96 8.56 0.69
CA LEU A 130 -12.54 8.38 2.04
C LEU A 130 -13.46 9.53 2.45
N ASP A 131 -13.43 10.68 1.78
CA ASP A 131 -14.34 11.78 2.05
C ASP A 131 -15.70 11.63 1.34
N GLU A 132 -15.85 10.67 0.42
CA GLU A 132 -17.16 10.37 -0.18
C GLU A 132 -18.05 9.54 0.77
N PRO A 133 -19.37 9.82 0.81
CA PRO A 133 -20.30 9.14 1.72
C PRO A 133 -20.29 7.61 1.64
N LYS A 134 -20.10 7.03 0.44
CA LYS A 134 -20.09 5.57 0.24
C LYS A 134 -18.91 4.86 0.94
N PHE A 135 -17.86 5.61 1.30
CA PHE A 135 -16.70 5.09 2.03
C PHE A 135 -16.71 5.46 3.52
N HIS A 136 -17.82 6.01 4.06
CA HIS A 136 -17.90 6.42 5.46
C HIS A 136 -17.56 5.27 6.42
N ASP A 137 -18.18 4.10 6.25
CA ASP A 137 -17.92 2.93 7.10
C ASP A 137 -16.48 2.42 6.97
N LEU A 138 -15.89 2.54 5.78
CA LEU A 138 -14.49 2.21 5.54
C LEU A 138 -13.57 3.14 6.32
N LYS A 139 -13.81 4.45 6.24
CA LYS A 139 -13.03 5.48 6.95
C LYS A 139 -13.07 5.25 8.47
N LEU A 140 -14.26 5.01 9.03
CA LEU A 140 -14.42 4.70 10.46
C LEU A 140 -13.70 3.40 10.86
N GLN A 141 -13.71 2.38 10.00
CA GLN A 141 -13.02 1.14 10.30
C GLN A 141 -11.50 1.27 10.21
N LEU A 142 -10.98 2.04 9.25
CA LEU A 142 -9.54 2.32 9.12
C LEU A 142 -9.02 3.13 10.31
N GLU A 143 -9.82 4.08 10.83
CA GLU A 143 -9.51 4.80 12.06
C GLU A 143 -9.40 3.84 13.25
N LYS A 144 -10.37 2.94 13.42
CA LYS A 144 -10.34 1.91 14.48
C LYS A 144 -9.12 1.00 14.36
N ASP A 145 -8.81 0.56 13.15
CA ASP A 145 -7.64 -0.26 12.89
C ASP A 145 -6.33 0.47 13.23
N TYR A 146 -6.23 1.75 12.90
CA TYR A 146 -5.08 2.59 13.20
C TYR A 146 -4.81 2.66 14.71
N TYR A 147 -5.81 3.03 15.51
CA TYR A 147 -5.62 3.13 16.96
C TYR A 147 -5.38 1.76 17.61
N SER A 148 -6.05 0.71 17.14
CA SER A 148 -5.79 -0.66 17.60
C SER A 148 -4.34 -1.09 17.34
N ILE A 149 -3.78 -0.72 16.18
CA ILE A 149 -2.37 -0.98 15.85
C ILE A 149 -1.45 -0.15 16.76
N CYS A 150 -1.75 1.12 17.03
CA CYS A 150 -0.95 1.95 17.94
C CYS A 150 -0.88 1.34 19.35
N THR A 151 -2.01 0.85 19.88
CA THR A 151 -2.05 0.13 21.16
C THR A 151 -1.18 -1.13 21.13
N GLN A 152 -1.34 -1.98 20.11
CA GLN A 152 -0.55 -3.22 19.96
C GLN A 152 0.96 -2.94 19.90
N LEU A 153 1.39 -1.88 19.20
CA LEU A 153 2.81 -1.53 19.12
C LEU A 153 3.41 -1.17 20.49
N ASN A 154 2.70 -0.34 21.27
CA ASN A 154 3.14 0.02 22.63
C ASN A 154 3.16 -1.22 23.54
N GLU A 155 2.10 -2.04 23.50
CA GLU A 155 2.05 -3.31 24.25
C GLU A 155 3.26 -4.20 23.94
N HIS A 156 3.61 -4.40 22.66
CA HIS A 156 4.78 -5.18 22.29
C HIS A 156 6.08 -4.65 22.92
N ILE A 157 6.31 -3.33 22.90
CA ILE A 157 7.54 -2.73 23.43
C ILE A 157 7.64 -2.93 24.96
N GLU A 158 6.50 -2.94 25.65
CA GLU A 158 6.40 -3.03 27.10
C GLU A 158 6.42 -4.47 27.62
N THR A 159 5.82 -5.41 26.88
CA THR A 159 5.59 -6.78 27.38
C THR A 159 6.41 -7.86 26.66
N SER A 160 6.91 -7.62 25.45
CA SER A 160 7.74 -8.60 24.75
C SER A 160 9.10 -8.75 25.42
N SER A 161 9.61 -9.98 25.47
CA SER A 161 10.90 -10.28 26.09
C SER A 161 12.10 -9.61 25.40
N ASP A 162 11.98 -9.30 24.10
CA ASP A 162 12.99 -8.57 23.33
C ASP A 162 12.76 -7.05 23.30
N GLY A 163 11.64 -6.59 23.85
CA GLY A 163 11.22 -5.18 23.84
C GLY A 163 10.99 -4.61 22.44
N PHE A 164 10.75 -5.46 21.43
CA PHE A 164 10.55 -5.05 20.05
C PHE A 164 9.09 -5.11 19.61
N ILE A 165 8.76 -4.27 18.63
CA ILE A 165 7.48 -4.35 17.92
C ILE A 165 7.39 -5.62 17.09
N HIS A 166 6.16 -6.13 16.98
CA HIS A 166 5.82 -7.28 16.16
C HIS A 166 4.67 -6.95 15.20
N THR A 167 4.23 -7.98 14.46
CA THR A 167 3.12 -7.82 13.51
C THR A 167 1.85 -7.41 14.28
N SER A 168 1.32 -6.23 13.94
CA SER A 168 0.13 -5.66 14.57
C SER A 168 -0.99 -5.60 13.54
N ASN A 169 -2.21 -5.99 13.91
CA ASN A 169 -3.29 -6.21 12.96
C ASN A 169 -4.54 -5.39 13.29
N GLY A 170 -5.10 -4.75 12.27
CA GLY A 170 -6.49 -4.33 12.21
C GLY A 170 -7.32 -5.24 11.29
N LYS A 171 -8.55 -4.83 11.01
CA LYS A 171 -9.45 -5.53 10.08
C LYS A 171 -8.97 -5.43 8.64
N TYR A 172 -8.63 -4.23 8.18
CA TYR A 172 -8.26 -3.86 6.81
C TYR A 172 -6.79 -3.45 6.65
N ILE A 173 -6.12 -2.97 7.69
CA ILE A 173 -4.69 -2.67 7.66
C ILE A 173 -3.89 -3.49 8.67
N GLN A 174 -2.59 -3.62 8.46
CA GLN A 174 -1.65 -4.26 9.39
C GLN A 174 -0.25 -3.63 9.26
N ILE A 175 0.55 -3.76 10.32
CA ILE A 175 2.00 -3.56 10.28
C ILE A 175 2.68 -4.92 10.31
N ARG A 176 3.66 -5.13 9.43
CA ARG A 176 4.52 -6.32 9.40
C ARG A 176 5.93 -5.97 8.95
N SER A 177 6.88 -6.87 9.18
CA SER A 177 8.27 -6.65 8.75
C SER A 177 8.35 -6.51 7.23
N LYS A 178 9.11 -5.50 6.78
CA LYS A 178 9.37 -5.20 5.38
C LYS A 178 10.79 -4.66 5.25
N ASP A 179 11.73 -5.59 5.13
CA ASP A 179 13.15 -5.27 5.06
C ASP A 179 13.92 -6.35 4.29
N SER A 180 15.15 -6.04 3.93
CA SER A 180 16.11 -6.95 3.30
C SER A 180 17.46 -6.80 3.99
N LYS A 181 18.35 -7.79 3.89
CA LYS A 181 19.70 -7.67 4.43
C LYS A 181 20.54 -6.67 3.60
N PRO A 182 21.38 -5.82 4.22
CA PRO A 182 21.51 -5.61 5.67
C PRO A 182 20.25 -4.95 6.26
N TYR A 183 19.80 -5.42 7.42
CA TYR A 183 18.57 -4.92 8.03
C TYR A 183 18.73 -3.48 8.53
N HIS A 184 17.61 -2.78 8.61
CA HIS A 184 17.51 -1.38 9.04
C HIS A 184 16.65 -1.33 10.31
N PRO A 185 17.27 -1.29 11.51
CA PRO A 185 16.56 -1.13 12.77
C PRO A 185 15.68 0.12 12.82
N ILE A 186 14.72 0.13 13.74
CA ILE A 186 13.88 1.28 14.03
C ILE A 186 14.21 1.76 15.45
N HIS A 187 14.67 3.00 15.56
CA HIS A 187 14.81 3.71 16.82
C HIS A 187 13.53 4.50 17.13
N SER A 188 13.12 4.54 18.39
CA SER A 188 12.05 5.41 18.88
C SER A 188 12.65 6.42 19.85
N ASP A 189 12.38 7.71 19.61
CA ASP A 189 12.81 8.77 20.51
C ASP A 189 11.99 8.77 21.81
N ILE A 190 10.72 8.31 21.75
CA ILE A 190 9.83 8.21 22.93
C ILE A 190 10.37 7.20 23.95
N TYR A 191 10.79 6.04 23.48
CA TYR A 191 11.35 4.99 24.34
C TYR A 191 12.88 5.08 24.48
N ASN A 192 13.53 5.99 23.74
CA ASN A 192 14.98 6.21 23.70
C ASN A 192 15.77 4.90 23.50
N LYS A 193 15.28 4.02 22.61
CA LYS A 193 15.89 2.72 22.30
C LYS A 193 15.53 2.24 20.90
N GLU A 194 16.27 1.26 20.40
CA GLU A 194 15.81 0.47 19.26
C GLU A 194 14.59 -0.36 19.68
N ILE A 195 13.49 -0.18 18.97
CA ILE A 195 12.22 -0.92 19.17
C ILE A 195 12.02 -1.98 18.08
N SER A 196 12.96 -2.12 17.15
CA SER A 196 12.99 -3.21 16.19
C SER A 196 14.37 -3.35 15.58
N ASN A 197 14.80 -4.58 15.30
CA ASN A 197 16.05 -4.87 14.58
C ASN A 197 15.91 -4.87 13.05
N LYS A 198 14.72 -4.58 12.52
CA LYS A 198 14.41 -4.56 11.09
C LYS A 198 13.27 -3.60 10.79
N ASN A 199 13.19 -3.15 9.54
CA ASN A 199 12.16 -2.21 9.15
C ASN A 199 10.78 -2.91 9.02
N HIS A 200 9.74 -2.12 9.19
CA HIS A 200 8.34 -2.52 9.17
C HIS A 200 7.56 -1.58 8.25
N ALA A 201 6.42 -2.06 7.74
CA ALA A 201 5.57 -1.25 6.89
C ALA A 201 4.09 -1.54 7.14
N PHE A 202 3.27 -0.53 6.86
CA PHE A 202 1.84 -0.68 6.73
C PHE A 202 1.48 -1.41 5.44
N TYR A 203 0.48 -2.28 5.54
CA TYR A 203 -0.11 -2.99 4.42
C TYR A 203 -1.63 -2.96 4.54
N PHE A 204 -2.31 -2.80 3.40
CA PHE A 204 -3.69 -3.22 3.26
C PHE A 204 -3.77 -4.74 3.21
N LYS A 205 -4.69 -5.29 4.01
CA LYS A 205 -5.07 -6.69 4.02
C LYS A 205 -5.88 -7.04 2.78
N LYS A 206 -5.97 -8.32 2.43
CA LYS A 206 -6.78 -8.77 1.29
C LYS A 206 -8.25 -8.39 1.43
N GLU A 207 -8.71 -8.34 2.67
CA GLU A 207 -10.06 -7.97 3.08
C GLU A 207 -10.38 -6.52 2.68
N PHE A 208 -9.40 -5.62 2.67
CA PHE A 208 -9.57 -4.25 2.19
C PHE A 208 -9.88 -4.23 0.70
N MET A 209 -9.03 -4.85 -0.14
CA MET A 209 -9.26 -4.87 -1.58
C MET A 209 -10.57 -5.59 -1.92
N LYS A 210 -10.90 -6.69 -1.25
CA LYS A 210 -12.20 -7.38 -1.40
C LYS A 210 -13.37 -6.48 -1.02
N TYR A 211 -13.22 -5.60 -0.05
CA TYR A 211 -14.28 -4.70 0.38
C TYR A 211 -14.50 -3.59 -0.65
N ILE A 212 -13.44 -2.86 -1.03
CA ILE A 212 -13.56 -1.68 -1.93
C ILE A 212 -14.08 -2.02 -3.33
N VAL A 213 -13.83 -3.23 -3.85
CA VAL A 213 -14.36 -3.65 -5.16
C VAL A 213 -15.87 -3.96 -5.13
N ASN A 214 -16.46 -4.09 -3.94
CA ASN A 214 -17.87 -4.40 -3.76
C ASN A 214 -18.70 -3.20 -3.26
N ILE A 215 -18.07 -2.06 -2.96
CA ILE A 215 -18.76 -0.83 -2.59
C ILE A 215 -19.42 -0.27 -3.87
N LYS A 216 -20.70 0.08 -3.76
CA LYS A 216 -21.50 0.67 -4.85
C LYS A 216 -21.53 2.19 -4.72
#